data_AF-A0A1H6T816-F1
#
_entry.id   AF-A0A1H6T816-F1
#
_cell.length_a   1.000
_cell.length_b   1.000
_cell.length_c   1.000
_cell.angle_alpha   90.00
_cell.angle_beta   90.00
_cell.angle_gamma   90.00
#
_symmetry.space_group_name_H-M   'P 1'
#
loop_
_entity.id
_entity.type
_entity.pdbx_description
1 polymer ?
#
loop_
_entity_poly.entity_id
_entity_poly.type
_entity_poly.pdbx_seq_one_letter_code
_entity_poly.pdbx_strand_id
1 'polypeptide(L)'
;MVAKIRAFKSPDDVETSLRYVEGHRKVLESYGVKKVTSASVDWLHDPQTYVVLVESEDGDKIYGGGRIQIRTQEMKMPMEDAIAKIDKGIYDYVDNVGSQSVAEFCGLFNSKEVAGYGIGSIFLGRIGVAIATQVDVQYLMALCSPATLRNCARVGFEIIRELGNNGTFYYPKEGLVATALIIKDIVNLPGANSEERERIFDLRETPNQEAIEKGPKGEMNIIYHTKL
;
A
#
# COMPACT_ATOMS: atom_id res chain seq x y z
N MET A 1 22.24 8.35 0.17
CA MET A 1 21.16 8.65 1.14
C MET A 1 20.80 7.35 1.83
N VAL A 2 20.62 7.38 3.15
CA VAL A 2 20.18 6.22 3.95
C VAL A 2 18.73 6.46 4.37
N ALA A 3 17.88 5.45 4.24
CA ALA A 3 16.52 5.47 4.77
C ALA A 3 16.20 4.16 5.50
N LYS A 4 15.36 4.25 6.51
CA LYS A 4 14.83 3.10 7.25
C LYS A 4 13.42 2.81 6.79
N ILE A 5 13.10 1.53 6.63
CA ILE A 5 11.74 1.06 6.41
C ILE A 5 11.32 0.22 7.59
N ARG A 6 10.24 0.61 8.26
CA ARG A 6 9.67 -0.12 9.38
C ARG A 6 8.27 -0.61 9.05
N ALA A 7 7.97 -1.82 9.48
CA ALA A 7 6.61 -2.33 9.53
C ALA A 7 6.20 -2.52 10.99
N PHE A 8 4.97 -2.16 11.34
CA PHE A 8 4.45 -2.36 12.70
C PHE A 8 2.93 -2.38 12.70
N LYS A 9 2.35 -3.03 13.71
CA LYS A 9 0.91 -3.00 13.97
C LYS A 9 0.51 -1.63 14.52
N SER A 10 -0.55 -1.03 13.97
CA SER A 10 -0.91 0.37 14.24
C SER A 10 -1.05 0.70 15.74
N PRO A 11 -1.75 -0.11 16.57
CA PRO A 11 -1.82 0.08 18.01
C PRO A 11 -0.48 0.14 18.76
N ASP A 12 0.58 -0.45 18.23
CA ASP A 12 1.87 -0.56 18.92
C ASP A 12 2.67 0.75 18.84
N ASP A 13 2.37 1.62 17.86
CA ASP A 13 3.03 2.92 17.68
C ASP A 13 2.08 3.95 17.04
N VAL A 14 1.11 4.41 17.85
CA VAL A 14 0.09 5.38 17.45
C VAL A 14 0.70 6.75 17.12
N GLU A 15 1.76 7.15 17.83
CA GLU A 15 2.44 8.43 17.61
C GLU A 15 3.05 8.47 16.20
N THR A 16 3.77 7.43 15.81
CA THR A 16 4.33 7.31 14.46
C THR A 16 3.22 7.19 13.40
N SER A 17 2.14 6.48 13.71
CA SER A 17 0.96 6.40 12.83
C SER A 17 0.33 7.77 12.55
N LEU A 18 0.27 8.66 13.54
CA LEU A 18 -0.19 10.04 13.36
C LEU A 18 0.76 10.86 12.48
N ARG A 19 2.07 10.66 12.62
CA ARG A 19 3.06 11.29 11.73
C ARG A 19 2.89 10.81 10.28
N TYR A 20 2.60 9.52 10.07
CA TYR A 20 2.24 8.95 8.76
C TYR A 20 0.98 9.61 8.18
N VAL A 21 -0.09 9.75 8.97
CA VAL A 21 -1.35 10.41 8.56
C VAL A 21 -1.07 11.83 8.07
N GLU A 22 -0.26 12.58 8.82
CA GLU A 22 0.07 13.96 8.48
C GLU A 22 0.91 14.05 7.18
N GLY A 23 1.85 13.13 6.97
CA GLY A 23 2.61 13.02 5.73
C GLY A 23 1.71 12.72 4.52
N HIS A 24 0.82 11.75 4.65
CA HIS A 24 -0.14 11.38 3.62
C HIS A 24 -1.07 12.55 3.28
N ARG A 25 -1.63 13.23 4.29
CA ARG A 25 -2.49 14.41 4.13
C ARG A 25 -1.81 15.52 3.34
N LYS A 26 -0.56 15.87 3.70
CA LYS A 26 0.22 16.90 2.99
C LYS A 26 0.42 16.59 1.52
N VAL A 27 0.66 15.32 1.17
CA VAL A 27 0.82 14.91 -0.22
C VAL A 27 -0.49 15.04 -0.99
N LEU A 28 -1.60 14.54 -0.43
CA LEU A 28 -2.93 14.66 -1.06
C LEU A 28 -3.32 16.12 -1.30
N GLU A 29 -3.07 17.01 -0.33
CA GLU A 29 -3.34 18.44 -0.48
C GLU A 29 -2.55 19.07 -1.62
N SER A 30 -1.30 18.63 -1.82
CA SER A 30 -0.47 19.10 -2.92
C SER A 30 -1.00 18.70 -4.32
N TYR A 31 -1.83 17.67 -4.39
CA TYR A 31 -2.58 17.26 -5.60
C TYR A 31 -4.00 17.87 -5.67
N GLY A 32 -4.33 18.79 -4.76
CA GLY A 32 -5.66 19.39 -4.68
C GLY A 32 -6.74 18.39 -4.30
N VAL A 33 -6.37 17.36 -3.53
CA VAL A 33 -7.27 16.35 -2.96
C VAL A 33 -7.41 16.63 -1.47
N LYS A 34 -8.63 16.98 -1.03
CA LYS A 34 -8.89 17.36 0.37
C LYS A 34 -9.59 16.28 1.19
N LYS A 35 -10.25 15.31 0.55
CA LYS A 35 -11.02 14.25 1.22
C LYS A 35 -10.88 12.94 0.45
N VAL A 36 -10.26 11.95 1.07
CA VAL A 36 -10.23 10.54 0.63
C VAL A 36 -10.53 9.65 1.81
N THR A 37 -11.15 8.49 1.58
CA THR A 37 -11.51 7.54 2.65
C THR A 37 -10.26 7.04 3.39
N SER A 38 -9.16 6.84 2.67
CA SER A 38 -7.87 6.44 3.25
C SER A 38 -7.21 7.46 4.18
N ALA A 39 -7.75 8.68 4.28
CA ALA A 39 -7.29 9.72 5.21
C ALA A 39 -8.03 9.69 6.55
N SER A 40 -9.00 8.78 6.76
CA SER A 40 -9.56 8.53 8.09
C SER A 40 -8.45 8.10 9.07
N VAL A 41 -8.68 8.33 10.36
CA VAL A 41 -7.81 7.92 11.47
C VAL A 41 -8.45 6.84 12.36
N ASP A 42 -9.62 6.31 11.97
CA ASP A 42 -10.36 5.32 12.78
C ASP A 42 -9.56 4.02 13.00
N TRP A 43 -8.59 3.73 12.12
CA TRP A 43 -7.73 2.55 12.16
C TRP A 43 -6.56 2.65 13.14
N LEU A 44 -6.31 3.80 13.77
CA LEU A 44 -5.13 3.98 14.63
C LEU A 44 -5.03 2.93 15.74
N HIS A 45 -6.17 2.50 16.26
CA HIS A 45 -6.27 1.50 17.33
C HIS A 45 -6.80 0.14 16.83
N ASP A 46 -6.89 -0.06 15.52
CA ASP A 46 -7.34 -1.34 14.95
C ASP A 46 -6.21 -2.38 14.98
N PRO A 47 -6.39 -3.53 15.66
CA PRO A 47 -5.37 -4.56 15.72
C PRO A 47 -5.12 -5.28 14.38
N GLN A 48 -5.98 -5.07 13.38
CA GLN A 48 -5.90 -5.69 12.06
C GLN A 48 -5.31 -4.74 11.00
N THR A 49 -4.67 -3.67 11.45
CA THR A 49 -4.03 -2.67 10.62
C THR A 49 -2.52 -2.57 10.88
N TYR A 50 -1.73 -2.59 9.81
CA TYR A 50 -0.27 -2.60 9.84
C TYR A 50 0.31 -1.48 8.97
N VAL A 51 1.13 -0.61 9.56
CA VAL A 51 1.75 0.53 8.89
C VAL A 51 3.13 0.14 8.38
N VAL A 52 3.42 0.55 7.13
CA VAL A 52 4.75 0.52 6.55
C VAL A 52 5.22 1.96 6.42
N LEU A 53 6.31 2.31 7.09
CA LEU A 53 6.85 3.67 7.10
C LEU A 53 8.24 3.69 6.48
N VAL A 54 8.51 4.73 5.69
CA VAL A 54 9.85 5.06 5.23
C VAL A 54 10.28 6.35 5.92
N GLU A 55 11.38 6.31 6.66
CA GLU A 55 11.90 7.43 7.43
C GLU A 55 13.40 7.65 7.19
N SER A 56 13.89 8.83 7.57
CA SER A 56 15.32 9.10 7.63
C SER A 56 16.01 8.16 8.62
N GLU A 57 17.34 8.03 8.49
CA GLU A 57 18.12 7.15 9.35
C GLU A 57 17.97 7.45 10.85
N ASP A 58 17.82 8.73 11.21
CA ASP A 58 17.56 9.20 12.58
C ASP A 58 16.09 9.07 13.01
N GLY A 59 15.16 8.79 12.08
CA GLY A 59 13.73 8.72 12.33
C GLY A 59 13.02 10.09 12.41
N ASP A 60 13.73 11.20 12.20
CA ASP A 60 13.16 12.56 12.34
C ASP A 60 12.17 12.89 11.21
N LYS A 61 12.45 12.43 9.99
CA LYS A 61 11.66 12.74 8.79
C LYS A 61 10.95 11.51 8.26
N ILE A 62 9.69 11.69 7.86
CA ILE A 62 8.94 10.71 7.07
C ILE A 62 9.11 10.99 5.59
N TYR A 63 9.66 10.00 4.88
CA TYR A 63 9.83 10.00 3.45
C TYR A 63 8.68 9.35 2.70
N GLY A 64 7.86 8.53 3.36
CA GLY A 64 6.71 7.91 2.76
C GLY A 64 6.12 6.82 3.63
N GLY A 65 5.12 6.13 3.09
CA GLY A 65 4.55 4.96 3.73
C GLY A 65 3.33 4.45 3.00
N GLY A 66 2.79 3.36 3.52
CA GLY A 66 1.52 2.76 3.14
C GLY A 66 1.00 1.94 4.31
N ARG A 67 -0.16 1.32 4.16
CA ARG A 67 -0.78 0.55 5.22
C ARG A 67 -1.51 -0.66 4.67
N ILE A 68 -1.34 -1.81 5.33
CA ILE A 68 -2.14 -3.00 5.10
C ILE A 68 -3.28 -2.97 6.11
N GLN A 69 -4.51 -2.95 5.62
CA GLN A 69 -5.71 -2.97 6.47
C GLN A 69 -6.51 -4.22 6.12
N ILE A 70 -6.50 -5.20 7.04
CA ILE A 70 -7.25 -6.45 6.88
C ILE A 70 -8.72 -6.16 7.14
N ARG A 71 -9.59 -6.64 6.27
CA ARG A 71 -11.03 -6.48 6.43
C ARG A 71 -11.54 -7.30 7.61
N THR A 72 -12.32 -6.67 8.47
CA THR A 72 -13.05 -7.34 9.57
C THR A 72 -14.53 -6.96 9.53
N GLN A 73 -15.32 -7.49 10.46
CA GLN A 73 -16.72 -7.05 10.62
C GLN A 73 -16.78 -5.61 11.14
N GLU A 74 -15.82 -5.22 11.96
CA GLU A 74 -15.73 -3.91 12.61
C GLU A 74 -15.14 -2.85 11.69
N MET A 75 -14.24 -3.24 10.78
CA MET A 75 -13.48 -2.33 9.94
C MET A 75 -13.41 -2.82 8.49
N LYS A 76 -14.04 -2.05 7.60
CA LYS A 76 -13.97 -2.24 6.15
C LYS A 76 -12.66 -1.72 5.58
N MET A 77 -12.31 -2.17 4.38
CA MET A 77 -11.21 -1.60 3.61
C MET A 77 -11.59 -0.20 3.08
N PRO A 78 -10.68 0.81 3.08
CA PRO A 78 -10.96 2.14 2.53
C PRO A 78 -11.52 2.17 1.10
N MET A 79 -11.16 1.19 0.26
CA MET A 79 -11.65 1.05 -1.10
C MET A 79 -13.11 0.61 -1.17
N GLU A 80 -13.63 -0.13 -0.18
CA GLU A 80 -15.05 -0.49 -0.11
C GLU A 80 -15.89 0.79 -0.04
N ASP A 81 -15.56 1.68 0.89
CA ASP A 81 -16.27 2.96 1.06
C ASP A 81 -16.05 3.93 -0.11
N ALA A 82 -14.86 3.89 -0.73
CA ALA A 82 -14.57 4.73 -1.89
C ALA A 82 -15.37 4.31 -3.12
N ILE A 83 -15.29 3.03 -3.48
CA ILE A 83 -15.94 2.47 -4.67
C ILE A 83 -17.45 2.42 -4.48
N ALA A 84 -17.97 2.12 -3.28
CA ALA A 84 -19.41 2.04 -3.03
C ALA A 84 -20.17 3.36 -3.25
N LYS A 85 -19.48 4.49 -3.40
CA LYS A 85 -20.10 5.76 -3.81
C LYS A 85 -20.46 5.80 -5.30
N ILE A 86 -19.83 4.94 -6.09
CA ILE A 86 -19.90 4.90 -7.56
C ILE A 86 -20.50 3.56 -8.03
N ASP A 87 -20.05 2.45 -7.45
CA ASP A 87 -20.46 1.10 -7.77
C ASP A 87 -20.65 0.27 -6.48
N LYS A 88 -21.89 -0.14 -6.19
CA LYS A 88 -22.22 -0.93 -5.00
C LYS A 88 -21.76 -2.39 -5.10
N GLY A 89 -21.42 -2.89 -6.30
CA GLY A 89 -20.95 -4.25 -6.53
C GLY A 89 -19.64 -4.59 -5.83
N ILE A 90 -18.90 -3.61 -5.31
CA ILE A 90 -17.72 -3.84 -4.46
C ILE A 90 -18.03 -4.69 -3.22
N TYR A 91 -19.21 -4.53 -2.63
CA TYR A 91 -19.57 -5.33 -1.45
C TYR A 91 -19.71 -6.80 -1.81
N ASP A 92 -20.48 -7.11 -2.87
CA ASP A 92 -20.63 -8.48 -3.36
C ASP A 92 -19.29 -9.06 -3.81
N TYR A 93 -18.45 -8.28 -4.48
CA TYR A 93 -17.11 -8.71 -4.90
C TYR A 93 -16.27 -9.15 -3.70
N VAL A 94 -16.16 -8.29 -2.68
CA VAL A 94 -15.34 -8.57 -1.49
C VAL A 94 -15.95 -9.67 -0.64
N ASP A 95 -17.28 -9.78 -0.55
CA ASP A 95 -17.95 -10.85 0.17
C ASP A 95 -17.77 -12.21 -0.51
N ASN A 96 -17.73 -12.25 -1.86
CA ASN A 96 -17.40 -13.47 -2.61
C ASN A 96 -15.94 -13.90 -2.42
N VAL A 97 -15.03 -12.94 -2.24
CA VAL A 97 -13.65 -13.20 -1.80
C VAL A 97 -13.62 -13.66 -0.33
N GLY A 98 -14.60 -13.21 0.47
CA GLY A 98 -14.67 -13.18 1.94
C GLY A 98 -14.77 -14.50 2.70
N SER A 99 -14.55 -15.66 2.08
CA SER A 99 -14.19 -16.87 2.83
C SER A 99 -12.70 -16.91 3.21
N GLN A 100 -11.91 -16.01 2.62
CA GLN A 100 -10.47 -15.92 2.79
C GLN A 100 -10.07 -14.54 3.33
N SER A 101 -8.94 -14.45 4.04
CA SER A 101 -8.42 -13.19 4.59
C SER A 101 -8.08 -12.21 3.47
N VAL A 102 -8.82 -11.09 3.40
CA VAL A 102 -8.65 -10.03 2.40
C VAL A 102 -8.20 -8.75 3.08
N ALA A 103 -7.24 -8.06 2.47
CA ALA A 103 -6.73 -6.79 2.95
C ALA A 103 -6.56 -5.79 1.80
N GLU A 104 -6.53 -4.50 2.14
CA GLU A 104 -6.14 -3.45 1.20
C GLU A 104 -4.74 -2.93 1.54
N PHE A 105 -3.88 -2.81 0.53
CA PHE A 105 -2.71 -1.95 0.63
C PHE A 105 -3.07 -0.53 0.23
N CYS A 106 -3.25 0.33 1.24
CA CYS A 106 -3.86 1.65 1.11
C CYS A 106 -2.95 2.78 1.62
N GLY A 107 -3.34 4.02 1.31
CA GLY A 107 -2.68 5.23 1.82
C GLY A 107 -1.20 5.35 1.43
N LEU A 108 -0.82 4.83 0.26
CA LEU A 108 0.54 4.91 -0.24
C LEU A 108 0.93 6.36 -0.58
N PHE A 109 2.07 6.82 -0.09
CA PHE A 109 2.66 8.09 -0.50
C PHE A 109 4.18 8.13 -0.35
N ASN A 110 4.80 9.11 -0.99
CA ASN A 110 6.16 9.55 -0.69
C ASN A 110 6.26 11.07 -0.67
N SER A 111 7.20 11.59 0.11
CA SER A 111 7.54 13.00 0.15
C SER A 111 8.24 13.44 -1.15
N LYS A 112 8.18 14.75 -1.42
CA LYS A 112 8.87 15.35 -2.56
C LYS A 112 10.40 15.21 -2.47
N GLU A 113 10.95 15.13 -1.24
CA GLU A 113 12.38 15.00 -0.96
C GLU A 113 12.96 13.73 -1.60
N VAL A 114 12.21 12.62 -1.54
CA VAL A 114 12.63 11.32 -2.09
C VAL A 114 11.98 10.99 -3.43
N ALA A 115 11.26 11.92 -4.04
CA ALA A 115 10.59 11.70 -5.32
C ALA A 115 11.63 11.39 -6.42
N GLY A 116 11.42 10.29 -7.15
CA GLY A 116 12.32 9.82 -8.20
C GLY A 116 13.36 8.78 -7.76
N TYR A 117 13.42 8.44 -6.47
CA TYR A 117 14.25 7.32 -5.99
C TYR A 117 13.53 5.97 -5.97
N GLY A 118 12.23 5.92 -6.29
CA GLY A 118 11.46 4.66 -6.35
C GLY A 118 10.68 4.29 -5.09
N ILE A 119 10.85 5.03 -3.99
CA ILE A 119 10.22 4.77 -2.68
C ILE A 119 8.70 4.66 -2.76
N GLY A 120 8.02 5.70 -3.26
CA GLY A 120 6.56 5.75 -3.36
C GLY A 120 5.96 4.93 -4.50
N SER A 121 6.78 4.14 -5.20
CA SER A 121 6.34 3.35 -6.33
C SER A 121 6.63 1.86 -6.09
N ILE A 122 7.69 1.33 -6.70
CA ILE A 122 7.93 -0.09 -6.73
C ILE A 122 8.35 -0.64 -5.36
N PHE A 123 9.11 0.13 -4.55
CA PHE A 123 9.63 -0.37 -3.27
C PHE A 123 8.54 -0.62 -2.25
N LEU A 124 7.71 0.38 -1.96
CA LEU A 124 6.59 0.19 -1.05
C LEU A 124 5.58 -0.83 -1.58
N GLY A 125 5.43 -0.98 -2.91
CA GLY A 125 4.68 -2.07 -3.53
C GLY A 125 5.24 -3.45 -3.15
N ARG A 126 6.54 -3.69 -3.34
CA ARG A 126 7.22 -4.95 -2.95
C ARG A 126 7.00 -5.24 -1.47
N ILE A 127 7.20 -4.23 -0.63
CA ILE A 127 7.16 -4.36 0.83
C ILE A 127 5.74 -4.66 1.30
N GLY A 128 4.72 -3.98 0.75
CA GLY A 128 3.32 -4.29 1.05
C GLY A 128 2.97 -5.74 0.71
N VAL A 129 3.44 -6.23 -0.45
CA VAL A 129 3.23 -7.63 -0.87
C VAL A 129 4.03 -8.64 -0.03
N ALA A 130 5.24 -8.27 0.41
CA ALA A 130 6.08 -9.10 1.28
C ALA A 130 5.50 -9.22 2.70
N ILE A 131 4.97 -8.13 3.25
CA ILE A 131 4.43 -8.10 4.61
C ILE A 131 3.04 -8.75 4.68
N ALA A 132 2.24 -8.68 3.61
CA ALA A 132 0.91 -9.30 3.59
C ALA A 132 0.94 -10.80 3.97
N THR A 133 1.98 -11.54 3.58
CA THR A 133 2.14 -12.95 3.94
C THR A 133 2.53 -13.19 5.40
N GLN A 134 3.02 -12.18 6.12
CA GLN A 134 3.33 -12.29 7.56
C GLN A 134 2.06 -12.20 8.43
N VAL A 135 0.94 -11.75 7.85
CA VAL A 135 -0.33 -11.49 8.56
C VAL A 135 -1.49 -12.31 7.98
N ASP A 136 -1.18 -13.48 7.42
CA ASP A 136 -2.14 -14.47 6.90
C ASP A 136 -3.17 -13.91 5.91
N VAL A 137 -2.81 -12.87 5.15
CA VAL A 137 -3.62 -12.36 4.05
C VAL A 137 -3.51 -13.32 2.87
N GLN A 138 -4.63 -13.61 2.22
CA GLN A 138 -4.70 -14.44 1.00
C GLN A 138 -4.90 -13.58 -0.25
N TYR A 139 -5.71 -12.52 -0.13
CA TYR A 139 -5.98 -11.56 -1.19
C TYR A 139 -5.56 -10.15 -0.78
N LEU A 140 -4.72 -9.53 -1.59
CA LEU A 140 -4.33 -8.14 -1.39
C LEU A 140 -4.95 -7.27 -2.47
N MET A 141 -5.76 -6.30 -2.07
CA MET A 141 -6.43 -5.35 -2.96
C MET A 141 -5.79 -3.97 -2.87
N ALA A 142 -6.01 -3.14 -3.88
CA ALA A 142 -5.55 -1.74 -3.87
C ALA A 142 -6.36 -0.87 -4.84
N LEU A 143 -6.37 0.44 -4.59
CA LEU A 143 -6.72 1.46 -5.57
C LEU A 143 -5.48 2.23 -5.98
N CYS A 144 -5.18 2.27 -7.28
CA CYS A 144 -4.01 2.98 -7.79
C CYS A 144 -4.38 4.02 -8.87
N SER A 145 -3.49 4.99 -9.08
CA SER A 145 -3.61 5.93 -10.21
C SER A 145 -2.99 5.33 -11.49
N PRO A 146 -3.29 5.87 -12.68
CA PRO A 146 -2.62 5.47 -13.92
C PRO A 146 -1.09 5.54 -13.86
N ALA A 147 -0.54 6.49 -13.08
CA ALA A 147 0.91 6.67 -12.92
C ALA A 147 1.60 5.51 -12.18
N THR A 148 0.85 4.77 -11.36
CA THR A 148 1.39 3.68 -10.52
C THR A 148 0.99 2.29 -11.03
N LEU A 149 -0.04 2.21 -11.89
CA LEU A 149 -0.59 0.95 -12.41
C LEU A 149 0.47 -0.01 -12.97
N ARG A 150 1.44 0.51 -13.74
CA ARG A 150 2.52 -0.33 -14.29
C ARG A 150 3.33 -1.00 -13.17
N ASN A 151 3.64 -0.28 -12.10
CA ASN A 151 4.42 -0.84 -10.99
C ASN A 151 3.58 -1.80 -10.15
N CYS A 152 2.29 -1.53 -9.96
CA CYS A 152 1.37 -2.47 -9.32
C CYS A 152 1.34 -3.81 -10.09
N ALA A 153 1.22 -3.76 -11.42
CA ALA A 153 1.23 -4.97 -12.25
C ALA A 153 2.55 -5.74 -12.11
N ARG A 154 3.69 -5.05 -12.06
CA ARG A 154 5.01 -5.69 -11.90
C ARG A 154 5.14 -6.48 -10.58
N VAL A 155 4.47 -6.05 -9.51
CA VAL A 155 4.46 -6.77 -8.21
C VAL A 155 3.32 -7.78 -8.07
N GLY A 156 2.55 -8.01 -9.14
CA GLY A 156 1.57 -9.10 -9.23
C GLY A 156 0.10 -8.68 -9.15
N PHE A 157 -0.20 -7.38 -9.09
CA PHE A 157 -1.59 -6.93 -9.12
C PHE A 157 -2.23 -7.08 -10.51
N GLU A 158 -3.46 -7.59 -10.51
CA GLU A 158 -4.35 -7.66 -11.67
C GLU A 158 -5.48 -6.63 -11.53
N ILE A 159 -6.02 -6.16 -12.65
CA ILE A 159 -7.19 -5.26 -12.64
C ILE A 159 -8.45 -6.07 -12.33
N ILE A 160 -9.26 -5.57 -11.39
CA ILE A 160 -10.60 -6.09 -11.10
C ILE A 160 -11.55 -5.49 -12.14
N ARG A 161 -11.80 -6.22 -13.23
CA ARG A 161 -12.59 -5.68 -14.37
C ARG A 161 -14.09 -5.67 -14.12
N GLU A 162 -14.53 -6.42 -13.12
CA GLU A 162 -15.91 -6.59 -12.70
C GLU A 162 -16.50 -5.34 -12.01
N LEU A 163 -15.66 -4.40 -11.60
CA LEU A 163 -16.08 -3.19 -10.89
C LEU A 163 -15.93 -1.93 -11.77
N GLY A 164 -16.85 -0.99 -11.62
CA GLY A 164 -16.84 0.30 -12.31
C GLY A 164 -16.81 0.16 -13.83
N ASN A 165 -16.02 0.99 -14.49
CA ASN A 165 -15.80 0.88 -15.93
C ASN A 165 -14.55 0.05 -16.20
N ASN A 166 -14.69 -1.29 -16.29
CA ASN A 166 -13.59 -2.23 -16.51
C ASN A 166 -12.43 -2.06 -15.49
N GLY A 167 -12.79 -1.84 -14.23
CA GLY A 167 -11.88 -1.63 -13.11
C GLY A 167 -11.51 -0.17 -12.84
N THR A 168 -12.04 0.80 -13.61
CA THR A 168 -11.70 2.22 -13.46
C THR A 168 -12.85 3.07 -12.95
N PHE A 169 -12.50 4.13 -12.21
CA PHE A 169 -13.43 5.05 -11.55
C PHE A 169 -12.92 6.49 -11.62
N TYR A 170 -13.83 7.47 -11.66
CA TYR A 170 -13.48 8.85 -11.36
C TYR A 170 -13.39 9.04 -9.84
N TYR A 171 -12.20 8.92 -9.28
CA TYR A 171 -11.95 9.00 -7.85
C TYR A 171 -10.58 9.65 -7.59
N PRO A 172 -10.45 10.55 -6.59
CA PRO A 172 -11.48 10.98 -5.63
C PRO A 172 -12.39 12.12 -6.10
N LYS A 173 -12.18 12.63 -7.31
CA LYS A 173 -13.00 13.68 -7.94
C LYS A 173 -12.98 13.52 -9.46
N GLU A 174 -13.84 14.25 -10.14
CA GLU A 174 -13.82 14.34 -11.59
C GLU A 174 -12.44 14.73 -12.14
N GLY A 175 -12.07 14.13 -13.27
CA GLY A 175 -10.77 14.33 -13.91
C GLY A 175 -9.61 13.52 -13.32
N LEU A 176 -9.80 12.84 -12.18
CA LEU A 176 -8.82 11.87 -11.65
C LEU A 176 -9.36 10.45 -11.81
N VAL A 177 -8.52 9.54 -12.30
CA VAL A 177 -8.87 8.13 -12.50
C VAL A 177 -8.17 7.29 -11.45
N ALA A 178 -8.91 6.36 -10.85
CA ALA A 178 -8.37 5.27 -10.03
C ALA A 178 -8.72 3.92 -10.65
N THR A 179 -7.87 2.92 -10.45
CA THR A 179 -8.05 1.55 -10.90
C THR A 179 -8.08 0.60 -9.70
N ALA A 180 -9.09 -0.26 -9.61
CA ALA A 180 -9.20 -1.31 -8.60
C ALA A 180 -8.38 -2.54 -9.01
N LEU A 181 -7.57 -3.02 -8.07
CA LEU A 181 -6.58 -4.07 -8.29
C LEU A 181 -6.68 -5.18 -7.22
N ILE A 182 -6.24 -6.39 -7.58
CA ILE A 182 -6.15 -7.55 -6.69
C ILE A 182 -4.93 -8.42 -6.99
N ILE A 183 -4.30 -8.99 -5.96
CA ILE A 183 -3.41 -10.15 -6.05
C ILE A 183 -4.19 -11.37 -5.56
N LYS A 184 -4.32 -12.39 -6.42
CA LYS A 184 -5.11 -13.61 -6.15
C LYS A 184 -4.31 -14.76 -5.53
N ASP A 185 -3.00 -14.76 -5.75
CA ASP A 185 -2.06 -15.69 -5.13
C ASP A 185 -0.88 -14.88 -4.59
N ILE A 186 -1.07 -14.39 -3.37
CA ILE A 186 -0.06 -13.58 -2.67
C ILE A 186 1.15 -14.43 -2.26
N VAL A 187 1.00 -15.74 -2.15
CA VAL A 187 2.09 -16.64 -1.73
C VAL A 187 3.07 -16.84 -2.89
N ASN A 188 2.59 -17.27 -4.05
CA ASN A 188 3.45 -17.66 -5.18
C ASN A 188 3.68 -16.54 -6.20
N LEU A 189 2.84 -15.49 -6.20
CA LEU A 189 2.93 -14.32 -7.07
C LEU A 189 3.13 -14.67 -8.56
N PRO A 190 2.30 -15.52 -9.18
CA PRO A 190 2.47 -15.93 -10.57
C PRO A 190 2.32 -14.76 -11.57
N GLY A 191 1.58 -13.71 -11.18
CA GLY A 191 1.40 -12.50 -11.99
C GLY A 191 2.53 -11.46 -11.84
N ALA A 192 3.46 -11.63 -10.91
CA ALA A 192 4.57 -10.70 -10.72
C ALA A 192 5.69 -10.95 -11.75
N ASN A 193 6.39 -9.89 -12.12
CA ASN A 193 7.62 -10.02 -12.91
C ASN A 193 8.68 -10.81 -12.11
N SER A 194 9.53 -11.58 -12.79
CA SER A 194 10.53 -12.44 -12.12
C SER A 194 11.43 -11.67 -11.15
N GLU A 195 12.00 -10.54 -11.59
CA GLU A 195 12.85 -9.66 -10.77
C GLU A 195 12.13 -9.17 -9.50
N GLU A 196 10.87 -8.78 -9.64
CA GLU A 196 10.09 -8.26 -8.51
C GLU A 196 9.68 -9.39 -7.55
N ARG A 197 9.31 -10.54 -8.10
CA ARG A 197 8.98 -11.74 -7.33
C ARG A 197 10.17 -12.22 -6.51
N GLU A 198 11.36 -12.29 -7.12
CA GLU A 198 12.60 -12.65 -6.44
C GLU A 198 12.90 -11.67 -5.30
N ARG A 199 12.78 -10.35 -5.55
CA ARG A 199 13.01 -9.36 -4.51
C ARG A 199 11.98 -9.43 -3.38
N ILE A 200 10.72 -9.70 -3.69
CA ILE A 200 9.67 -9.90 -2.68
C ILE A 200 9.94 -11.15 -1.84
N PHE A 201 10.39 -12.24 -2.45
CA PHE A 201 10.73 -13.47 -1.74
C PHE A 201 11.93 -13.28 -0.82
N ASP A 202 12.96 -12.59 -1.28
CA ASP A 202 14.11 -12.22 -0.44
C ASP A 202 13.68 -11.37 0.77
N LEU A 203 12.79 -10.40 0.59
CA LEU A 203 12.20 -9.61 1.69
C LEU A 203 11.37 -10.44 2.66
N ARG A 204 10.80 -11.58 2.23
CA ARG A 204 10.07 -12.51 3.11
C ARG A 204 11.00 -13.41 3.90
N GLU A 205 12.05 -13.91 3.26
CA GLU A 205 13.05 -14.77 3.90
C GLU A 205 13.88 -13.98 4.92
N THR A 206 14.27 -12.76 4.56
CA THR A 206 15.10 -11.88 5.39
C THR A 206 14.44 -10.50 5.55
N PRO A 207 13.38 -10.37 6.37
CA PRO A 207 12.62 -9.12 6.52
C PRO A 207 13.40 -8.01 7.24
N ASN A 208 14.46 -8.38 7.97
CA ASN A 208 15.40 -7.43 8.54
C ASN A 208 16.72 -7.52 7.78
N GLN A 209 16.99 -6.56 6.89
CA GLN A 209 18.13 -6.58 5.98
C GLN A 209 18.58 -5.17 5.60
N GLU A 210 19.77 -5.05 5.03
CA GLU A 210 20.25 -3.82 4.38
C GLU A 210 20.43 -4.09 2.88
N ALA A 211 19.97 -3.16 2.04
CA ALA A 211 20.17 -3.28 0.60
C ALA A 211 20.31 -1.92 -0.09
N ILE A 212 21.04 -1.91 -1.20
CA ILE A 212 21.11 -0.76 -2.09
C ILE A 212 19.99 -0.88 -3.13
N GLU A 213 19.02 0.02 -3.05
CA GLU A 213 17.89 0.08 -3.97
C GLU A 213 18.10 1.18 -5.01
N LYS A 214 17.80 0.87 -6.27
CA LYS A 214 18.06 1.75 -7.41
C LYS A 214 16.77 2.33 -7.99
N GLY A 215 16.70 3.66 -8.03
CA GLY A 215 15.65 4.40 -8.70
C GLY A 215 16.18 5.29 -9.84
N PRO A 216 15.29 5.96 -10.58
CA PRO A 216 15.67 6.88 -11.67
C PRO A 216 16.65 7.98 -11.28
N LYS A 217 16.60 8.47 -10.02
CA LYS A 217 17.50 9.50 -9.50
C LYS A 217 18.82 8.97 -8.93
N GLY A 218 18.99 7.66 -8.86
CA GLY A 218 20.18 7.02 -8.29
C GLY A 218 19.83 6.02 -7.20
N GLU A 219 20.82 5.74 -6.38
CA GLU A 219 20.79 4.66 -5.40
C GLU A 219 20.53 5.18 -3.99
N MET A 220 19.85 4.35 -3.19
CA MET A 220 19.63 4.57 -1.76
C MET A 220 20.05 3.33 -0.99
N ASN A 221 20.73 3.53 0.13
CA ASN A 221 20.89 2.46 1.10
C ASN A 221 19.62 2.40 1.95
N ILE A 222 18.98 1.23 1.98
CA ILE A 222 17.75 0.98 2.70
C ILE A 222 18.02 -0.02 3.81
N ILE A 223 17.68 0.37 5.03
CA ILE A 223 17.67 -0.51 6.21
C ILE A 223 16.23 -0.97 6.42
N TYR A 224 15.95 -2.23 6.14
CA TYR A 224 14.65 -2.86 6.31
C TYR A 224 14.53 -3.42 7.73
N HIS A 225 13.48 -3.02 8.43
CA HIS A 225 12.97 -3.59 9.67
C HIS A 225 11.48 -3.94 9.46
N THR A 226 11.19 -4.88 8.56
CA THR A 226 9.81 -5.16 8.10
C THR A 226 9.22 -6.43 8.70
N LYS A 227 9.88 -7.02 9.71
CA LYS A 227 9.29 -8.11 10.48
C LYS A 227 8.21 -7.57 11.41
N LEU A 228 6.98 -8.08 11.25
CA LEU A 228 5.84 -7.77 12.12
C LEU A 228 5.83 -8.60 13.40
#